data_AF-A0A497PTC1-F1
#
_entry.id   AF-A0A497PTC1-F1
#
_cell.length_a   1.000
_cell.length_b   1.000
_cell.length_c   1.000
_cell.angle_alpha   90.00
_cell.angle_beta   90.00
_cell.angle_gamma   90.00
#
_symmetry.space_group_name_H-M   'P 1'
#
loop_
_entity.id
_entity.type
_entity.pdbx_description
1 polymer ?
#
loop_
_entity_poly.entity_id
_entity_poly.type
_entity_poly.pdbx_seq_one_letter_code
_entity_poly.pdbx_strand_id
1 'polypeptide(L)' 'MIGPISFAVGGCFVTFPILSFFYLLYDGKLSHPYTGAFEGYMVFVLLLVFVGLLVAATGIQMILEDSRK' A
#
# COMPACT_ATOMS: atom_id res chain seq x y z
N MET A 1 14.85 -16.46 -2.39
CA MET A 1 14.01 -15.79 -3.44
C MET A 1 12.68 -15.25 -2.93
N ILE A 2 12.07 -15.85 -1.90
CA ILE A 2 10.76 -15.43 -1.39
C ILE A 2 10.80 -14.02 -0.75
N GLY A 3 11.88 -13.69 -0.03
CA GLY A 3 12.06 -12.37 0.61
C GLY A 3 11.93 -11.17 -0.34
N PRO A 4 12.72 -11.09 -1.43
CA PRO A 4 12.61 -10.02 -2.42
C PRO A 4 11.23 -9.92 -3.07
N ILE A 5 10.57 -11.05 -3.34
CA ILE A 5 9.22 -11.08 -3.91
C ILE A 5 8.22 -10.49 -2.90
N SER A 6 8.28 -10.91 -1.63
CA SER A 6 7.40 -10.38 -0.58
C SER A 6 7.62 -8.88 -0.38
N PHE A 7 8.88 -8.43 -0.41
CA PHE A 7 9.20 -7.01 -0.33
C PHE A 7 8.58 -6.21 -1.49
N ALA A 8 8.75 -6.70 -2.72
CA ALA A 8 8.18 -6.06 -3.91
C ALA A 8 6.64 -6.03 -3.88
N VAL A 9 6.00 -7.13 -3.49
CA VAL A 9 4.54 -7.20 -3.34
C VAL A 9 4.06 -6.22 -2.28
N GLY A 10 4.69 -6.20 -1.10
CA GLY A 10 4.38 -5.23 -0.05
C GLY A 10 4.49 -3.79 -0.54
N GLY A 11 5.55 -3.47 -1.29
CA GLY A 11 5.73 -2.18 -1.95
C GLY A 11 4.59 -1.83 -2.91
N CYS A 12 4.17 -2.74 -3.78
CA CYS A 12 3.04 -2.52 -4.70
C CYS A 12 1.73 -2.21 -3.96
N PHE A 13 1.48 -2.92 -2.84
CA PHE A 13 0.31 -2.68 -1.99
C PHE A 13 0.34 -1.32 -1.26
N VAL A 14 1.50 -0.68 -1.15
CA VAL A 14 1.63 0.70 -0.65
C VAL A 14 1.44 1.70 -1.78
N THR A 15 2.21 1.55 -2.87
CA THR A 15 2.29 2.58 -3.92
C THR A 15 1.01 2.69 -4.73
N PHE A 16 0.38 1.57 -5.07
CA PHE A 16 -0.83 1.55 -5.90
C PHE A 16 -2.02 2.30 -5.28
N PRO A 17 -2.44 2.02 -4.03
CA PRO A 17 -3.57 2.73 -3.43
C PRO A 17 -3.27 4.22 -3.18
N ILE A 18 -2.03 4.57 -2.85
CA ILE A 18 -1.62 5.99 -2.72
C ILE A 18 -1.80 6.72 -4.05
N LEU A 19 -1.26 6.16 -5.14
CA LEU A 19 -1.40 6.77 -6.47
C LEU A 19 -2.87 6.83 -6.92
N SER A 20 -3.64 5.77 -6.66
CA SER A 20 -5.08 5.73 -6.96
C SER A 20 -5.85 6.81 -6.19
N PHE A 21 -5.54 7.02 -4.90
CA PHE A 21 -6.15 8.08 -4.10
C PHE A 21 -5.89 9.46 -4.67
N PHE A 22 -4.63 9.78 -4.97
CA PHE A 22 -4.28 11.08 -5.55
C PHE A 22 -4.88 11.28 -6.95
N TYR A 23 -4.93 10.22 -7.76
CA TYR A 23 -5.61 10.27 -9.05
C TYR A 23 -7.10 10.59 -8.90
N LEU A 24 -7.80 9.91 -7.99
CA LEU A 24 -9.23 10.15 -7.74
C LEU A 24 -9.52 11.51 -7.10
N LEU A 25 -8.57 12.02 -6.30
CA LEU A 25 -8.63 13.36 -5.74
C LEU A 25 -8.47 14.42 -6.84
N TYR A 26 -7.51 14.23 -7.74
CA TYR A 26 -7.29 15.11 -8.89
C TYR A 26 -8.48 15.14 -9.86
N ASP A 27 -9.11 13.97 -10.11
CA ASP A 27 -10.32 13.84 -10.93
C ASP A 27 -11.58 14.42 -10.26
N GLY A 28 -11.51 14.90 -9.01
CA GLY A 28 -12.64 15.45 -8.25
C GLY A 28 -13.68 14.43 -7.76
N LYS A 29 -13.51 13.14 -8.12
CA LYS A 29 -14.46 12.04 -7.85
C LYS A 29 -14.63 11.72 -6.37
N LEU A 30 -13.68 12.11 -5.51
CA LEU A 30 -13.78 11.93 -4.06
C LEU A 30 -14.63 13.01 -3.36
N SER A 31 -14.92 14.12 -4.04
CA SER A 31 -15.63 15.27 -3.48
C SER A 31 -17.07 15.41 -3.96
N HIS A 32 -17.37 14.98 -5.19
CA HIS A 32 -18.70 15.04 -5.80
C HIS A 32 -18.86 13.81 -6.72
N PRO A 33 -20.01 13.09 -6.76
CA PRO A 33 -21.25 13.20 -5.98
C PRO A 33 -21.29 12.44 -4.66
N TYR A 34 -20.19 11.80 -4.26
CA TYR A 34 -20.18 10.92 -3.10
C TYR A 34 -19.72 11.67 -1.84
N THR A 35 -20.65 12.35 -1.16
CA THR A 35 -20.41 12.89 0.19
C THR A 35 -20.00 11.76 1.14
N GLY A 36 -18.77 11.78 1.64
CA GLY A 36 -18.19 10.74 2.51
C GLY A 36 -17.26 9.74 1.81
N ALA A 37 -17.16 9.75 0.47
CA ALA A 37 -16.21 8.88 -0.24
C ALA A 37 -14.75 9.21 0.07
N PHE A 38 -14.45 10.49 0.33
CA PHE A 38 -13.10 10.90 0.74
C PHE A 38 -12.63 10.17 1.99
N GLU A 39 -13.43 10.18 3.07
CA GLU A 39 -13.07 9.56 4.35
C GLU A 39 -12.97 8.04 4.22
N GLY A 40 -13.95 7.41 3.56
CA GLY A 40 -13.93 5.96 3.35
C GLY A 40 -12.74 5.49 2.52
N TYR A 41 -12.42 6.22 1.44
CA TYR A 41 -11.27 5.88 0.59
C TYR A 41 -9.94 6.17 1.29
N MET A 42 -9.86 7.24 2.08
CA MET A 42 -8.68 7.54 2.90
C MET A 42 -8.40 6.42 3.91
N VAL A 43 -9.42 5.94 4.63
CA VAL A 43 -9.28 4.82 5.58
C VAL A 43 -8.87 3.53 4.83
N PHE A 44 -9.49 3.25 3.69
CA PHE A 44 -9.14 2.10 2.85
C PHE A 44 -7.68 2.14 2.39
N VAL A 45 -7.19 3.30 1.94
CA VAL A 45 -5.80 3.49 1.53
C VAL A 45 -4.85 3.29 2.71
N LEU A 46 -5.15 3.87 3.87
CA LEU A 46 -4.33 3.70 5.07
C LEU A 46 -4.23 2.23 5.51
N LEU A 47 -5.34 1.47 5.42
CA LEU A 47 -5.34 0.04 5.70
C LEU A 47 -4.45 -0.75 4.73
N LEU A 48 -4.55 -0.46 3.43
CA LEU A 48 -3.70 -1.12 2.43
C LEU A 48 -2.22 -0.76 2.60
N VAL A 49 -1.92 0.50 2.91
CA VAL A 49 -0.55 0.94 3.21
C VAL A 49 -0.01 0.22 4.43
N PHE A 50 -0.80 0.10 5.50
CA PHE A 50 -0.39 -0.64 6.70
C PHE A 50 -0.09 -2.12 6.39
N VAL A 51 -0.99 -2.81 5.68
CA VAL A 51 -0.78 -4.20 5.27
C VAL A 51 0.42 -4.35 4.35
N GLY A 52 0.59 -3.44 3.38
CA GLY A 52 1.72 -3.43 2.45
C GLY A 52 3.06 -3.24 3.18
N LEU A 53 3.11 -2.33 4.16
CA LEU A 53 4.29 -2.15 5.00
C LEU A 53 4.61 -3.38 5.86
N LEU A 54 3.59 -4.07 6.40
CA LEU A 54 3.80 -5.32 7.12
C LEU A 54 4.41 -6.40 6.22
N VAL A 55 3.88 -6.58 5.01
CA VAL A 55 4.39 -7.56 4.03
C VAL A 55 5.79 -7.19 3.52
N ALA A 56 6.07 -5.89 3.38
CA ALA A 56 7.40 -5.42 3.03
C ALA A 56 8.40 -5.68 4.16
N ALA A 57 8.00 -5.43 5.42
CA ALA A 57 8.83 -5.68 6.59
C ALA A 57 9.18 -7.17 6.76
N THR A 58 8.21 -8.07 6.57
CA THR A 58 8.48 -9.52 6.61
C THR A 58 9.40 -9.95 5.46
N GLY A 59 9.22 -9.37 4.26
CA GLY A 59 10.13 -9.57 3.13
C GLY A 59 11.57 -9.17 3.45
N ILE A 60 11.77 -8.00 4.08
CA ILE A 60 13.09 -7.54 4.55
C ILE A 60 13.68 -8.51 5.58
N GLN A 61 12.90 -8.94 6.56
CA GLN A 61 13.37 -9.89 7.57
C GLN A 61 13.86 -11.20 6.96
N MET A 62 13.11 -11.75 5.99
CA MET A 62 13.54 -12.95 5.26
C MET A 62 14.84 -12.74 4.49
N ILE A 63 15.02 -11.58 3.84
CA ILE A 63 16.27 -11.24 3.14
C ILE A 63 17.44 -11.18 4.13
N LEU A 64 17.24 -10.55 5.29
CA LEU A 64 18.27 -10.42 6.32
C LEU A 64 18.65 -11.78 6.93
N GLU A 65 17.68 -12.67 7.17
CA GLU A 65 17.92 -14.02 7.66
C GLU A 65 18.68 -14.89 6.64
N ASP A 66 18.30 -14.82 5.36
CA ASP A 66 19.01 -15.52 4.28
C ASP A 66 20.45 -14.99 4.12
N SER A 67 20.68 -13.69 4.33
CA SER A 67 22.01 -13.08 4.19
C SER A 67 22.96 -13.36 5.36
N ARG A 68 22.43 -13.87 6.49
CA ARG A 68 23.21 -14.18 7.69
C ARG A 68 23.78 -15.61 7.68
N LYS A 69 23.24 -16.46 6.82
CA LYS A 69 23.70 -17.85 6.60
C LYS A 69 24.83 -17.86 5.58
#